data_AF-A0A2T5G1W0-F1
#
_entry.id   AF-A0A2T5G1W0-F1
#
_cell.length_a   1.000
_cell.length_b   1.000
_cell.length_c   1.000
_cell.angle_alpha   90.00
_cell.angle_beta   90.00
_cell.angle_gamma   90.00
#
_symmetry.space_group_name_H-M   'P 1'
#
loop_
_entity.id
_entity.type
_entity.pdbx_description
1 polymer ?
#
loop_
_entity_poly.entity_id
_entity_poly.type
_entity_poly.pdbx_seq_one_letter_code
_entity_poly.pdbx_strand_id
1 'polypeptide(L)' 'MSGFDPTDWIREAEANGAELTLAEDGNLAIDFAEEADPAPLMSQITGWPGRRQLIQQAIEARQD' A
#
# COMPACT_ATOMS: atom_id res chain seq x y z
N MET A 1 10.67 3.98 17.24
CA MET A 1 10.76 4.30 15.79
C MET A 1 9.33 4.37 15.27
N SER A 2 9.02 5.41 14.50
CA SER A 2 7.68 5.93 14.20
C SER A 2 6.71 4.90 13.59
N GLY A 3 5.64 4.57 14.33
CA GLY A 3 4.21 4.74 13.99
C GLY A 3 3.64 4.32 12.63
N PHE A 4 4.40 3.68 11.75
CA PHE A 4 3.88 3.19 10.48
C PHE A 4 3.31 1.80 10.66
N ASP A 5 1.99 1.68 10.53
CA ASP A 5 1.31 0.40 10.42
C ASP A 5 0.93 0.18 8.95
N PRO A 6 1.45 -0.87 8.28
CA PRO A 6 1.08 -1.15 6.90
C PRO A 6 -0.42 -1.45 6.77
N THR A 7 -1.06 -1.98 7.80
CA THR A 7 -2.50 -2.27 7.82
C THR A 7 -3.33 -0.99 7.76
N ASP A 8 -2.96 0.01 8.55
CA ASP A 8 -3.65 1.31 8.56
C ASP A 8 -3.44 2.05 7.24
N TRP A 9 -2.21 2.03 6.71
CA TRP A 9 -1.92 2.62 5.41
C TRP A 9 -2.73 1.97 4.28
N ILE A 10 -2.82 0.63 4.26
CA ILE A 10 -3.63 -0.09 3.27
C ILE A 10 -5.10 0.34 3.36
N ARG A 11 -5.65 0.44 4.58
CA ARG A 11 -7.04 0.89 4.78
C ARG A 11 -7.25 2.32 4.30
N GLU A 12 -6.31 3.22 4.57
CA GLU A 12 -6.35 4.59 4.08
C GLU A 12 -6.31 4.62 2.55
N ALA A 13 -5.42 3.83 1.93
CA ALA A 13 -5.32 3.75 0.48
C ALA A 13 -6.63 3.24 -0.15
N GLU A 14 -7.20 2.15 0.37
CA GLU A 14 -8.50 1.61 -0.07
C GLU A 14 -9.63 2.63 0.12
N ALA A 15 -9.67 3.36 1.24
CA ALA A 15 -10.65 4.41 1.49
C ALA A 15 -10.52 5.61 0.54
N ASN A 16 -9.33 5.84 -0.01
CA ASN A 16 -9.07 6.84 -1.05
C ASN A 16 -9.28 6.28 -2.47
N GLY A 17 -9.83 5.07 -2.62
CA GLY A 17 -10.12 4.47 -3.92
C GLY A 17 -8.92 3.80 -4.58
N ALA A 18 -7.90 3.41 -3.80
CA ALA A 18 -6.83 2.57 -4.29
C ALA A 18 -7.22 1.08 -4.24
N GLU A 19 -6.91 0.33 -5.29
CA GLU A 19 -6.97 -1.12 -5.31
C GLU A 19 -5.55 -1.68 -5.20
N LEU A 20 -5.31 -2.48 -4.16
CA LEU A 20 -4.01 -3.03 -3.83
C LEU A 20 -3.99 -4.52 -4.13
N THR A 21 -3.14 -4.93 -5.06
CA THR A 21 -2.98 -6.33 -5.45
C THR A 21 -1.53 -6.76 -5.44
N LEU A 22 -1.29 -8.04 -5.18
CA LEU A 22 0.02 -8.64 -5.36
C LEU A 22 0.03 -9.33 -6.71
N ALA A 23 1.01 -8.97 -7.53
CA ALA A 23 1.29 -9.68 -8.76
C ALA A 23 1.84 -11.09 -8.45
N GLU A 24 1.87 -11.97 -9.46
CA GLU A 24 2.35 -13.35 -9.32
C GLU A 24 3.81 -13.45 -8.84
N ASP A 25 4.60 -12.40 -9.05
CA ASP A 25 5.99 -12.28 -8.60
C ASP A 25 6.13 -11.68 -7.19
N GLY A 26 5.01 -11.42 -6.50
CA GLY A 26 4.95 -10.80 -5.18
C GLY A 26 5.09 -9.27 -5.19
N ASN A 27 5.18 -8.63 -6.36
CA ASN A 27 5.26 -7.17 -6.43
C ASN A 27 3.92 -6.51 -6.12
N LEU A 28 3.96 -5.43 -5.32
CA LEU A 28 2.79 -4.62 -5.02
C LEU A 28 2.38 -3.79 -6.25
N ALA A 29 1.20 -4.08 -6.77
CA ALA A 29 0.48 -3.23 -7.70
C ALA A 29 -0.53 -2.35 -6.92
N ILE A 30 -0.58 -1.07 -7.30
CA ILE A 30 -1.49 -0.09 -6.72
C ILE A 30 -2.19 0.57 -7.90
N ASP A 31 -3.47 0.27 -8.06
CA ASP A 31 -4.33 0.95 -9.01
C ASP A 31 -5.15 2.01 -8.27
N PHE A 32 -5.42 3.15 -8.89
CA PHE A 32 -6.17 4.24 -8.27
C PHE A 32 -7.38 4.57 -9.13
N ALA A 33 -8.53 4.77 -8.49
CA ALA A 33 -9.71 5.31 -9.17
C ALA A 33 -9.38 6.65 -9.86
N GLU A 34 -10.06 6.93 -10.98
CA GLU A 34 -9.79 8.12 -11.82
C GLU A 34 -9.85 9.46 -11.05
N GLU A 35 -10.65 9.52 -9.99
CA GLU A 35 -10.83 10.72 -9.14
C GLU A 35 -9.88 10.76 -7.92
N ALA A 36 -9.10 9.71 -7.68
CA ALA A 36 -8.20 9.63 -6.54
C ALA A 36 -6.88 10.36 -6.79
N ASP A 37 -6.39 11.10 -5.79
CA ASP A 37 -5.04 11.67 -5.82
C ASP A 37 -4.04 10.69 -5.17
N PRO A 38 -3.15 10.04 -5.95
CA PRO A 38 -2.19 9.09 -5.40
C PRO A 38 -1.02 9.76 -4.68
N ALA A 39 -0.77 11.06 -4.90
CA ALA A 39 0.47 11.71 -4.46
C ALA A 39 0.70 11.64 -2.93
N PRO A 40 -0.31 11.87 -2.06
CA PRO A 40 -0.14 11.75 -0.62
C PRO A 40 0.26 10.33 -0.19
N LEU A 41 -0.39 9.31 -0.74
CA LEU A 41 -0.12 7.91 -0.41
C LEU A 41 1.23 7.43 -0.95
N MET A 42 1.56 7.83 -2.19
CA MET A 42 2.83 7.48 -2.82
C MET A 42 4.02 8.11 -2.10
N SER A 43 3.89 9.37 -1.64
CA SER A 43 4.94 10.06 -0.88
C SER A 43 5.31 9.32 0.41
N GLN A 44 4.33 8.67 1.04
CA GLN A 44 4.55 7.88 2.25
C GLN A 44 5.39 6.63 1.95
N ILE A 45 5.18 5.95 0.82
CA ILE A 45 5.91 4.70 0.52
C ILE A 45 7.26 4.92 -0.14
N THR A 46 7.47 6.00 -0.89
CA THR A 46 8.72 6.24 -1.62
C THR A 46 9.81 6.88 -0.75
N GLY A 47 9.44 7.56 0.33
CA GLY A 47 10.38 8.24 1.23
C GLY A 47 11.14 7.32 2.20
N TRP A 48 10.81 6.03 2.25
CA TRP A 48 11.38 5.10 3.23
C TRP A 48 11.73 3.73 2.62
N PRO A 49 13.02 3.36 2.56
CA PRO A 49 13.45 2.03 2.13
C PRO A 49 12.80 0.93 2.98
N GLY A 50 12.15 -0.04 2.32
CA GLY A 50 11.52 -1.19 2.98
C GLY A 50 10.03 -1.03 3.30
N ARG A 51 9.45 0.17 3.20
CA ARG A 51 8.02 0.39 3.50
C ARG A 51 7.09 -0.40 2.58
N ARG A 52 7.45 -0.48 1.29
CA ARG A 52 6.75 -1.30 0.30
C ARG A 52 6.73 -2.78 0.68
N GLN A 53 7.84 -3.31 1.21
CA GLN A 53 7.93 -4.71 1.65
C GLN A 53 6.98 -5.01 2.81
N LEU A 54 6.85 -4.07 3.77
CA LEU A 54 5.93 -4.21 4.89
C LEU A 54 4.46 -4.25 4.42
N ILE A 55 4.12 -3.43 3.42
CA ILE A 55 2.78 -3.43 2.81
C ILE A 55 2.52 -4.76 2.09
N GLN A 56 3.51 -5.26 1.34
CA GLN A 56 3.41 -6.56 0.66
C GLN A 56 3.10 -7.69 1.64
N GLN A 57 3.89 -7.80 2.72
CA GLN A 57 3.68 -8.80 3.77
C GLN A 57 2.30 -8.68 4.45
N ALA A 58 1.82 -7.45 4.65
CA ALA A 58 0.50 -7.22 5.24
C ALA A 58 -0.65 -7.59 4.31
N ILE A 59 -0.47 -7.51 2.99
CA ILE A 59 -1.47 -7.97 2.02
C ILE A 59 -1.44 -9.50 1.92
N GLU A 60 -0.25 -10.12 1.86
CA GLU A 60 -0.09 -11.58 1.89
C GLU A 60 -0.81 -12.19 3.10
N ALA A 61 -0.59 -11.63 4.28
CA ALA A 61 -1.20 -12.10 5.53
C ALA A 61 -2.74 -12.00 5.60
N ARG A 62 -3.40 -11.30 4.66
CA ARG A 62 -4.87 -11.19 4.58
C ARG A 62 -5.51 -12.24 3.67
N GLN A 63 -4.72 -12.93 2.85
CA GLN A 63 -5.20 -13.88 1.84
C GLN A 63 -5.27 -15.33 2.36
N ASP A 64 -4.70 -15.58 3.54
CA ASP A 64 -4.81 -16.83 4.32
C ASP A 64 -6.10 -16.88 5.16
#